data_AF-A0A930YTH4-F1
#
_entry.id   AF-A0A930YTH4-F1
#
_cell.length_a   1.000
_cell.length_b   1.000
_cell.length_c   1.000
_cell.angle_alpha   90.00
_cell.angle_beta   90.00
_cell.angle_gamma   90.00
#
_symmetry.space_group_name_H-M   'P 1'
#
loop_
_entity.id
_entity.type
_entity.pdbx_description
1 polymer ?
#
loop_
_entity_poly.entity_id
_entity_poly.type
_entity_poly.pdbx_seq_one_letter_code
_entity_poly.pdbx_strand_id
1 'polypeptide(L)'
;MSYKVNTATYSGPFDLLLQLVSRQKVAIGSISISEVADQYLAEVDAMEELDLDVASDFVLVASTLLDMKAHALVPQDVSLKSSYDEDEYD
;
A
#
# COMPACT_ATOMS: atom_id res chain seq x y z
N MET A 1 -12.69 2.23 -36.36
CA MET A 1 -11.65 1.40 -35.72
C MET A 1 -11.18 2.14 -34.47
N SER A 2 -11.68 1.78 -33.29
CA SER A 2 -11.24 2.39 -32.03
C SER A 2 -9.99 1.67 -31.54
N TYR A 3 -8.83 2.29 -31.72
CA TYR A 3 -7.58 1.80 -31.14
C TYR A 3 -7.54 2.23 -29.67
N LYS A 4 -7.63 1.29 -28.73
CA LYS A 4 -7.27 1.53 -27.33
C LYS A 4 -5.75 1.44 -27.26
N VAL A 5 -5.09 2.58 -27.44
CA VAL A 5 -3.67 2.72 -27.13
C VAL A 5 -3.58 2.88 -25.61
N ASN A 6 -3.00 1.90 -24.92
CA ASN A 6 -2.68 2.01 -23.50
C ASN A 6 -1.19 2.31 -23.37
N THR A 7 -0.84 3.59 -23.26
CA THR A 7 0.50 4.04 -22.89
C THR A 7 0.50 4.36 -21.40
N ALA A 8 0.61 3.34 -20.56
CA ALA A 8 0.79 3.55 -19.13
C ALA A 8 2.28 3.84 -18.85
N THR A 9 2.75 5.01 -19.29
CA THR A 9 4.02 5.57 -18.79
C THR A 9 3.64 6.33 -17.52
N TYR A 10 3.69 5.65 -16.38
CA TYR A 10 3.41 6.29 -15.10
C TYR A 10 4.49 7.33 -14.82
N SER A 11 4.11 8.51 -14.34
CA SER A 11 5.10 9.56 -14.06
C SER A 11 5.87 9.34 -12.74
N GLY A 12 5.59 8.24 -12.02
CA GLY A 12 6.18 7.89 -10.74
C GLY A 12 5.26 7.02 -9.88
N PRO A 13 5.69 6.61 -8.67
CA PRO A 13 4.94 5.67 -7.84
C PRO A 13 3.63 6.23 -7.29
N PHE A 14 3.54 7.55 -7.05
CA PHE A 14 2.31 8.19 -6.57
C PHE A 14 1.24 8.30 -7.65
N ASP A 15 1.64 8.47 -8.91
CA ASP A 15 0.71 8.51 -10.05
C ASP A 15 0.06 7.13 -10.25
N LEU A 16 0.87 6.07 -10.15
CA LEU A 16 0.36 4.70 -10.10
C LEU A 16 -0.64 4.50 -8.95
N LEU A 17 -0.32 4.95 -7.73
CA LEU A 17 -1.24 4.86 -6.60
C LEU A 17 -2.55 5.62 -6.82
N LEU A 18 -2.48 6.84 -7.33
CA LEU A 18 -3.67 7.65 -7.63
C LEU A 18 -4.54 6.95 -8.67
N GLN A 19 -3.95 6.32 -9.68
CA GLN A 19 -4.69 5.55 -10.67
C GLN A 19 -5.34 4.30 -10.06
N LEU A 20 -4.61 3.55 -9.23
CA LEU A 20 -5.14 2.35 -8.55
C LEU A 20 -6.32 2.70 -7.64
N VAL A 21 -6.18 3.74 -6.80
CA VAL A 21 -7.25 4.23 -5.94
C VAL A 21 -8.44 4.74 -6.75
N SER A 22 -8.20 5.47 -7.84
CA SER A 22 -9.26 5.98 -8.72
C SER A 22 -10.03 4.88 -9.45
N ARG A 23 -9.35 3.79 -9.85
CA ARG A 23 -9.97 2.62 -10.48
C ARG A 23 -10.89 1.87 -9.53
N GLN A 24 -10.56 1.85 -8.25
CA GLN A 24 -11.30 1.07 -7.25
C GLN A 24 -12.72 1.63 -7.03
N LYS A 25 -13.03 2.88 -7.43
CA LYS A 25 -14.38 3.49 -7.33
C LYS A 25 -15.07 3.30 -5.97
N VAL A 26 -14.31 3.07 -4.91
CA VAL A 26 -14.84 2.85 -3.56
C VAL A 26 -14.95 4.21 -2.89
N ALA A 27 -15.96 4.41 -2.04
CA ALA A 27 -16.04 5.59 -1.20
C ALA A 27 -14.70 5.81 -0.49
N ILE A 28 -14.20 7.05 -0.45
CA ILE A 28 -12.85 7.41 0.03
C ILE A 28 -12.52 6.80 1.42
N GLY A 29 -13.53 6.48 2.23
CA GLY A 29 -13.39 5.87 3.56
C GLY A 29 -13.33 4.32 3.62
N SER A 30 -13.42 3.59 2.51
CA SER A 30 -13.43 2.11 2.49
C SER A 30 -12.38 1.51 1.56
N ILE A 31 -11.30 2.26 1.29
CA ILE A 31 -10.15 1.75 0.54
C ILE A 31 -9.37 0.81 1.46
N SER A 32 -9.28 -0.47 1.08
CA SER A 32 -8.43 -1.43 1.80
C SER A 32 -6.97 -1.20 1.44
N ILE A 33 -6.17 -0.72 2.40
CA ILE A 33 -4.72 -0.51 2.20
C ILE A 33 -4.01 -1.78 1.74
N SER A 34 -4.50 -2.93 2.22
CA SER A 34 -3.99 -4.25 1.86
C SER A 34 -4.18 -4.55 0.37
N GLU A 35 -5.34 -4.18 -0.19
CA GLU A 35 -5.68 -4.40 -1.59
C GLU A 35 -4.93 -3.42 -2.51
N VAL A 36 -4.74 -2.17 -2.06
CA VAL A 36 -3.91 -1.19 -2.78
C VAL A 36 -2.45 -1.64 -2.83
N ALA A 37 -1.91 -2.17 -1.72
CA ALA A 37 -0.56 -2.72 -1.68
C ALA A 37 -0.39 -3.88 -2.67
N ASP A 38 -1.36 -4.80 -2.73
CA ASP A 38 -1.31 -5.94 -3.64
C ASP A 38 -1.36 -5.51 -5.12
N GLN A 39 -2.25 -4.57 -5.45
CA GLN A 39 -2.33 -4.04 -6.81
C GLN A 39 -1.08 -3.26 -7.22
N TYR A 40 -0.50 -2.50 -6.27
CA TYR A 40 0.73 -1.75 -6.50
C TYR A 40 1.89 -2.69 -6.83
N LEU A 41 2.09 -3.74 -6.02
CA LEU A 41 3.14 -4.73 -6.25
C LEU A 41 2.94 -5.48 -7.57
N ALA A 42 1.70 -5.84 -7.91
CA ALA A 42 1.40 -6.53 -9.17
C ALA A 42 1.69 -5.67 -10.41
N GLU A 43 1.40 -4.36 -10.36
CA GLU A 43 1.75 -3.44 -11.46
C GLU A 43 3.26 -3.20 -11.54
N VAL A 44 3.96 -3.12 -10.40
CA VAL A 44 5.43 -3.02 -10.36
C VAL A 44 6.09 -4.28 -10.92
N ASP A 45 5.59 -5.48 -10.59
CA ASP A 45 6.10 -6.75 -11.13
C ASP A 45 5.81 -6.91 -12.63
N ALA A 46 4.69 -6.35 -13.11
CA ALA A 46 4.34 -6.36 -14.53
C ALA A 46 5.18 -5.37 -15.36
N MET A 47 5.90 -4.45 -14.72
CA MET A 47 6.85 -3.57 -15.38
C MET A 47 8.15 -4.34 -15.67
N GLU A 48 8.29 -4.89 -16.88
CA GLU A 48 9.48 -5.63 -17.32
C GLU A 48 10.77 -4.77 -17.35
N GLU A 49 10.64 -3.45 -17.55
CA GLU A 49 11.74 -2.48 -17.48
C GLU A 49 11.39 -1.37 -16.48
N LEU A 50 11.58 -1.66 -15.19
CA LEU A 50 11.74 -0.58 -14.22
C LEU A 50 13.06 0.13 -14.52
N ASP A 51 12.95 1.35 -15.03
CA ASP A 51 14.08 2.26 -15.15
C ASP A 51 14.74 2.37 -13.77
N LEU A 52 15.99 1.89 -13.65
CA LEU A 52 16.72 1.77 -12.38
C LEU A 52 16.82 3.11 -11.64
N ASP A 53 16.78 4.20 -12.39
CA ASP A 53 16.81 5.57 -11.87
C ASP A 53 15.55 5.90 -11.04
N VAL A 54 14.41 5.27 -11.33
CA VAL A 54 13.14 5.50 -10.62
C VAL A 54 12.81 4.34 -9.66
N ALA A 55 13.46 3.19 -9.83
CA ALA A 55 13.21 1.99 -9.03
C ALA A 55 13.34 2.21 -7.51
N SER A 56 14.24 3.10 -7.07
CA SER A 56 14.42 3.41 -5.65
C SER A 56 13.16 3.99 -5.00
N ASP A 57 12.44 4.86 -5.71
CA ASP A 57 11.20 5.47 -5.21
C ASP A 57 10.05 4.46 -5.16
N PHE A 58 9.99 3.56 -6.16
CA PHE A 58 9.03 2.46 -6.15
C PHE A 58 9.27 1.49 -5.00
N VAL A 59 10.54 1.17 -4.71
CA VAL A 59 10.91 0.31 -3.57
C VAL A 59 10.55 0.98 -2.24
N LEU A 60 10.78 2.29 -2.09
CA LEU A 60 10.39 3.03 -0.89
C LEU A 60 8.87 2.95 -0.66
N VAL A 61 8.08 3.21 -1.69
CA VAL A 61 6.62 3.15 -1.59
C VAL A 61 6.12 1.72 -1.36
N ALA A 62 6.67 0.72 -2.06
CA ALA A 62 6.37 -0.69 -1.83
C ALA A 62 6.62 -1.11 -0.38
N SER A 63 7.78 -0.75 0.18
CA SER A 63 8.13 -1.07 1.57
C SER A 63 7.17 -0.42 2.57
N THR A 64 6.77 0.82 2.31
CA THR A 64 5.81 1.55 3.15
C THR A 64 4.43 0.89 3.12
N LEU A 65 3.96 0.49 1.93
CA LEU A 65 2.67 -0.18 1.79
C LEU A 65 2.65 -1.57 2.45
N LEU A 66 3.75 -2.30 2.35
CA LEU A 66 3.90 -3.60 3.02
C LEU A 66 3.89 -3.45 4.54
N ASP A 67 4.56 -2.44 5.08
CA ASP A 67 4.54 -2.14 6.52
C ASP A 67 3.13 -1.80 7.00
N MET A 68 2.43 -0.94 6.27
CA MET A 68 1.03 -0.60 6.56
C MET A 68 0.11 -1.83 6.46
N LYS A 69 0.30 -2.69 5.46
CA LYS A 69 -0.45 -3.94 5.30
C LYS A 69 -0.18 -4.90 6.46
N ALA A 70 1.08 -5.05 6.87
CA ALA A 70 1.44 -5.88 8.01
C ALA A 70 0.75 -5.39 9.28
N HIS A 71 0.85 -4.09 9.60
CA HIS A 71 0.18 -3.50 10.75
C HIS A 71 -1.34 -3.61 10.70
N ALA A 72 -1.96 -3.44 9.53
CA ALA A 72 -3.41 -3.56 9.37
C ALA A 72 -3.92 -5.01 9.54
N LEU A 73 -3.08 -6.01 9.28
CA LEU A 73 -3.42 -7.43 9.40
C LEU A 73 -3.04 -8.03 10.75
N VAL A 74 -2.21 -7.36 11.55
CA VAL A 74 -1.84 -7.82 12.90
C VAL A 74 -3.05 -7.70 13.84
N PRO A 75 -3.50 -8.80 14.47
CA PRO A 75 -4.55 -8.75 15.49
C PRO A 75 -4.09 -7.92 16.69
N GLN A 76 -4.91 -6.98 17.16
CA GLN A 76 -4.60 -6.13 18.31
C GLN A 76 -4.58 -6.88 19.67
N ASP A 77 -4.64 -8.21 19.68
CA ASP A 77 -4.99 -9.00 20.87
C ASP A 77 -3.83 -9.72 21.55
N VAL A 78 -2.59 -9.24 21.40
CA VAL A 78 -1.46 -9.78 22.17
C VAL A 78 -0.68 -8.68 22.88
N SER A 79 -1.21 -8.34 24.07
CA SER A 79 -0.45 -8.01 25.28
C SER A 79 0.54 -6.85 25.22
N LEU A 80 0.05 -5.64 25.52
CA LEU A 80 0.71 -4.68 26.42
C LEU A 80 -0.36 -3.85 27.17
N LYS A 81 -1.31 -4.52 27.83
CA LYS A 81 -1.81 -4.03 29.11
C LYS A 81 -0.93 -4.67 30.18
N SER A 82 0.31 -4.21 30.32
CA SER A 82 1.04 -4.50 31.56
C SER A 82 0.37 -3.67 32.65
N SER A 83 -0.48 -4.32 33.44
CA SER A 83 -0.53 -4.18 34.89
C SER A 83 0.14 -2.92 35.46
N TYR A 84 -0.61 -1.81 35.53
CA TYR A 84 -0.36 -0.70 36.45
C TYR A 84 -1.62 -0.43 37.28
N ASP A 85 -2.34 -1.48 37.68
CA ASP A 85 -3.54 -1.38 38.53
C ASP A 85 -3.47 -2.28 39.79
N GLU A 86 -2.31 -2.85 40.11
CA GLU A 86 -2.12 -3.56 41.38
C GLU A 86 -0.85 -3.04 42.06
N ASP A 87 -1.03 -2.00 42.87
CA ASP A 87 -0.38 -1.85 44.18
C ASP A 87 -1.16 -0.77 44.95
N GLU A 88 -2.32 -1.20 45.41
CA GLU A 88 -3.01 -0.68 46.59
C GLU A 88 -2.01 -0.72 47.76
N TYR A 89 -1.53 0.45 48.22
CA TYR A 89 -0.88 0.58 49.52
C TYR A 89 -1.90 1.16 50.51
N ASP A 90 -2.18 0.37 51.54
CA ASP A 90 -3.00 0.65 52.75
C ASP A 90 -2.72 2.03 53.39
#